data_AF-A0A2R4AK57-F1
#
_entry.id   AF-A0A2R4AK57-F1
#
_cell.length_a   1.000
_cell.length_b   1.000
_cell.length_c   1.000
_cell.angle_alpha   90.00
_cell.angle_beta   90.00
_cell.angle_gamma   90.00
#
_symmetry.space_group_name_H-M   'P 1'
#
loop_
_entity.id
_entity.type
_entity.pdbx_description
1 polymer ?
#
loop_
_entity_poly.entity_id
_entity_poly.type
_entity_poly.pdbx_seq_one_letter_code
_entity_poly.pdbx_strand_id
1 'polypeptide(L)'
;MREQGLRPGDPDWEKWGICDYITKPRVQAAITGKTPNEQPIKVNYRFTDEFPMSDGFEENAEFFTLTYEAEKSVSHNLAFVRIAPLLWLRAGARGERIEKIPTKGWEVTDAYGLLLGKVRISGEILLG
;
A
#
# COMPACT_ATOMS: atom_id res chain seq x y z
N MET A 1 -13.17 -3.39 -27.09
CA MET A 1 -13.67 -3.58 -25.70
C MET A 1 -15.15 -3.27 -25.53
N ARG A 2 -15.64 -2.06 -25.88
CA ARG A 2 -17.10 -1.79 -25.80
C ARG A 2 -17.92 -2.69 -26.72
N GLU A 3 -17.39 -3.00 -27.91
CA GLU A 3 -17.96 -3.98 -28.85
C GLU A 3 -17.95 -5.42 -28.32
N GLN A 4 -17.11 -5.71 -27.32
CA GLN A 4 -17.08 -7.00 -26.61
C GLN A 4 -18.02 -7.00 -25.39
N GLY A 5 -18.80 -5.93 -25.17
CA GLY A 5 -19.75 -5.80 -24.06
C GLY A 5 -19.12 -5.46 -22.70
N LEU A 6 -17.79 -5.31 -22.63
CA LEU A 6 -17.08 -5.00 -21.39
C LEU A 6 -17.27 -3.55 -20.95
N ARG A 7 -17.38 -3.35 -19.64
CA ARG A 7 -17.54 -2.06 -18.98
C ARG A 7 -16.29 -1.71 -18.15
N PRO A 8 -15.98 -0.41 -17.95
CA PRO A 8 -15.00 -0.01 -16.95
C PRO A 8 -15.31 -0.64 -15.59
N GLY A 9 -14.30 -1.20 -14.94
CA GLY A 9 -14.42 -2.01 -13.73
C GLY A 9 -14.43 -3.53 -13.96
N ASP A 10 -14.74 -4.00 -15.18
CA ASP A 10 -14.64 -5.43 -15.49
C ASP A 10 -13.16 -5.85 -15.50
N PRO A 11 -12.78 -7.01 -14.91
CA PRO A 11 -11.37 -7.44 -14.88
C PRO A 11 -10.73 -7.55 -16.27
N ASP A 12 -11.49 -8.00 -17.26
CA ASP A 12 -11.04 -8.09 -18.65
C ASP A 12 -10.89 -6.73 -19.34
N TRP A 13 -11.50 -5.68 -18.79
CA TRP A 13 -11.29 -4.29 -19.18
C TRP A 13 -10.04 -3.72 -18.49
N GLU A 14 -10.00 -3.82 -17.16
CA GLU A 14 -8.96 -3.19 -16.33
C GLU A 14 -7.55 -3.73 -16.61
N LYS A 15 -7.41 -5.02 -16.95
CA LYS A 15 -6.10 -5.63 -17.28
C LYS A 15 -5.36 -4.96 -18.44
N TRP A 16 -6.06 -4.20 -19.28
CA TRP A 16 -5.46 -3.44 -20.39
C TRP A 16 -5.33 -1.94 -20.09
N GLY A 17 -5.73 -1.51 -18.89
CA GLY A 17 -5.48 -0.16 -18.40
C GLY A 17 -3.99 0.12 -18.25
N ILE A 18 -3.57 1.38 -18.42
CA ILE A 18 -2.15 1.77 -18.39
C ILE A 18 -1.48 1.39 -17.06
N CYS A 19 -2.21 1.48 -15.94
CA CYS A 19 -1.68 1.10 -14.63
C CYS A 19 -1.30 -0.40 -14.59
N ASP A 20 -2.26 -1.27 -14.90
CA ASP A 20 -2.09 -2.73 -14.79
C ASP A 20 -1.25 -3.33 -15.93
N TYR A 21 -1.44 -2.84 -17.16
CA TYR A 21 -0.77 -3.41 -18.33
C TYR A 21 0.66 -2.91 -18.52
N ILE A 22 0.94 -1.66 -18.15
CA ILE A 22 2.23 -1.02 -18.42
C ILE A 22 2.97 -0.67 -17.13
N THR A 23 2.33 0.07 -16.23
CA THR A 23 3.02 0.70 -15.10
C THR A 23 3.49 -0.34 -14.08
N LYS A 24 2.58 -1.18 -13.59
CA LYS A 24 2.90 -2.23 -12.61
C LYS A 24 3.96 -3.21 -13.13
N PRO A 25 3.85 -3.78 -14.36
CA PRO A 25 4.88 -4.68 -14.88
C PRO A 25 6.24 -3.99 -15.05
N ARG A 26 6.29 -2.71 -15.42
CA ARG A 26 7.56 -1.96 -15.54
C ARG A 26 8.19 -1.67 -14.18
N VAL A 27 7.41 -1.32 -13.17
CA VAL A 27 7.91 -1.12 -11.80
C VAL A 27 8.42 -2.45 -11.24
N GLN A 28 7.66 -3.54 -11.41
CA GLN A 28 8.12 -4.87 -11.02
C GLN A 28 9.41 -5.26 -11.75
N ALA A 29 9.51 -4.99 -13.05
CA ALA A 29 10.70 -5.30 -13.82
C ALA A 29 11.93 -4.50 -13.37
N ALA A 30 11.76 -3.23 -12.99
CA ALA A 30 12.82 -2.43 -12.41
C ALA A 30 13.29 -3.02 -11.07
N ILE A 31 12.37 -3.32 -10.17
CA ILE A 31 12.67 -3.88 -8.84
C ILE A 31 13.34 -5.26 -8.94
N THR A 32 12.80 -6.15 -9.77
CA THR A 32 13.23 -7.56 -9.82
C THR A 32 14.31 -7.86 -10.85
N GLY A 33 14.59 -6.91 -11.75
CA GLY A 33 15.49 -7.10 -12.89
C GLY A 33 14.99 -8.10 -13.95
N LYS A 34 13.70 -8.48 -13.91
CA LYS A 34 13.10 -9.46 -14.81
C LYS A 34 12.01 -8.84 -15.67
N THR A 35 11.93 -9.27 -16.92
CA THR A 35 10.80 -8.96 -17.81
C THR A 35 9.50 -9.56 -17.24
N PRO A 36 8.31 -9.14 -17.74
CA PRO A 36 7.04 -9.76 -17.37
C PRO A 36 6.95 -11.27 -17.67
N ASN A 37 7.83 -11.79 -18.55
CA ASN A 37 7.98 -13.22 -18.86
C ASN A 37 9.07 -13.90 -18.02
N GLU A 38 9.47 -13.29 -16.90
CA GLU A 38 10.48 -13.77 -15.94
C GLU A 38 11.92 -13.89 -16.47
N GLN A 39 12.18 -13.43 -17.69
CA GLN A 39 13.54 -13.43 -18.26
C GLN A 39 14.37 -12.26 -17.72
N PRO A 40 15.66 -12.44 -17.42
CA PRO A 40 16.54 -11.34 -17.00
C PRO A 40 16.62 -10.22 -18.04
N ILE A 41 16.66 -8.97 -17.59
CA ILE A 41 16.84 -7.80 -18.46
C ILE A 41 18.32 -7.72 -18.88
N LYS A 42 18.58 -7.76 -20.19
CA LYS A 42 19.93 -7.88 -20.77
C LYS A 42 20.67 -6.54 -20.97
N VAL A 43 20.27 -5.50 -20.26
CA VAL A 43 20.78 -4.13 -20.44
C VAL A 43 21.40 -3.66 -19.12
N ASN A 44 22.39 -2.79 -19.19
CA ASN A 44 22.97 -2.16 -18.00
C ASN A 44 22.26 -0.86 -17.67
N TYR A 45 22.06 -0.60 -16.37
CA TYR A 45 21.73 0.73 -15.87
C TYR A 45 22.96 1.64 -15.99
N ARG A 46 22.81 2.91 -16.38
CA ARG A 46 23.96 3.78 -16.78
C ARG A 46 23.96 5.20 -16.18
N PHE A 47 23.07 5.52 -15.23
CA PHE A 47 22.88 6.91 -14.78
C PHE A 47 23.71 7.31 -13.55
N THR A 48 23.81 6.45 -12.54
CA THR A 48 24.60 6.71 -11.32
C THR A 48 25.84 5.82 -11.31
N ASP A 49 25.61 4.51 -11.16
CA ASP A 49 26.61 3.45 -11.24
C ASP A 49 26.19 2.45 -12.33
N GLU A 50 27.16 1.95 -13.11
CA GLU A 50 26.87 0.96 -14.13
C GLU A 50 26.78 -0.44 -13.52
N PHE A 51 25.58 -1.02 -13.56
CA PHE A 51 25.33 -2.41 -13.15
C PHE A 51 24.29 -3.07 -14.06
N PRO A 52 24.25 -4.40 -14.13
CA PRO A 52 23.23 -5.13 -14.89
C PRO A 52 21.82 -4.82 -14.36
N MET A 53 20.88 -4.42 -15.23
CA MET A 53 19.49 -4.24 -14.82
C MET A 53 18.88 -5.55 -14.31
N SER A 54 19.46 -6.71 -14.62
CA SER A 54 19.08 -8.02 -14.07
C SER A 54 19.23 -8.12 -12.56
N ASP A 55 20.07 -7.29 -11.96
CA ASP A 55 20.29 -7.29 -10.50
C ASP A 55 19.11 -6.63 -9.78
N GLY A 56 18.34 -5.81 -10.49
CA GLY A 56 17.18 -5.11 -9.95
C GLY A 56 17.57 -4.00 -8.97
N PHE A 57 16.66 -3.72 -8.05
CA PHE A 57 16.71 -2.64 -7.07
C PHE A 57 16.24 -3.23 -5.73
N GLU A 58 16.97 -3.00 -4.64
CA GLU A 58 16.57 -3.36 -3.26
C GLU A 58 15.47 -2.40 -2.74
N GLU A 59 14.36 -2.37 -3.46
CA GLU A 59 13.25 -1.46 -3.24
C GLU A 59 11.91 -2.21 -3.33
N ASN A 60 10.88 -1.67 -2.71
CA ASN A 60 9.51 -2.19 -2.77
C ASN A 60 8.55 -1.15 -3.36
N ALA A 61 7.45 -1.63 -3.94
CA ALA A 61 6.37 -0.77 -4.42
C ALA A 61 5.01 -1.38 -4.04
N GLU A 62 4.14 -0.57 -3.45
CA GLU A 62 2.74 -0.92 -3.20
C GLU A 62 1.81 -0.06 -4.05
N PHE A 63 0.79 -0.69 -4.64
CA PHE A 63 -0.22 -0.01 -5.46
C PHE A 63 -1.56 -0.06 -4.75
N PHE A 64 -2.21 1.10 -4.63
CA PHE A 64 -3.52 1.21 -3.98
C PHE A 64 -4.57 1.70 -4.95
N THR A 65 -5.76 1.10 -4.87
CA THR A 65 -6.95 1.62 -5.53
C THR A 65 -7.63 2.61 -4.59
N LEU A 66 -7.71 3.87 -5.00
CA LEU A 66 -8.42 4.89 -4.24
C LEU A 66 -9.92 4.69 -4.40
N THR A 67 -10.61 4.48 -3.27
CA THR A 67 -12.06 4.40 -3.19
C THR A 67 -12.61 5.60 -2.43
N TYR A 68 -13.89 5.92 -2.66
CA TYR A 68 -14.62 6.86 -1.83
C TYR A 68 -15.31 6.09 -0.70
N GLU A 69 -15.03 6.48 0.53
CA GLU A 69 -15.63 5.87 1.71
C GLU A 69 -16.63 6.82 2.37
N ALA A 70 -17.70 6.25 2.93
CA ALA A 70 -18.68 7.04 3.67
C ALA A 70 -18.08 7.52 5.01
N GLU A 71 -18.26 8.80 5.32
CA GLU A 71 -17.75 9.42 6.56
C GLU A 71 -18.11 8.62 7.80
N LYS A 72 -19.38 8.20 7.92
CA LYS A 72 -19.84 7.40 9.08
C LYS A 72 -19.11 6.07 9.20
N SER A 73 -18.79 5.41 8.09
CA SER A 73 -18.05 4.14 8.10
C SER A 73 -16.61 4.34 8.56
N VAL A 74 -15.99 5.45 8.20
CA VAL A 74 -14.64 5.83 8.67
C VAL A 74 -14.68 6.17 10.16
N SER A 75 -15.60 7.05 10.58
CA SER A 75 -15.69 7.52 11.97
C SER A 75 -16.01 6.41 12.99
N HIS A 76 -16.72 5.36 12.57
CA HIS A 76 -17.00 4.18 13.40
C HIS A 76 -16.02 3.02 13.15
N ASN A 77 -14.90 3.26 12.47
CA ASN A 77 -13.86 2.28 12.12
C ASN A 77 -14.33 1.10 11.25
N LEU A 78 -15.56 1.10 10.72
CA LEU A 78 -16.06 0.05 9.83
C LEU A 78 -15.28 -0.04 8.51
N ALA A 79 -14.76 1.10 8.04
CA ALA A 79 -13.91 1.19 6.85
C ALA A 79 -12.40 1.21 7.18
N PHE A 80 -11.99 0.79 8.39
CA PHE A 80 -10.59 0.88 8.83
C PHE A 80 -9.60 0.28 7.81
N VAL A 81 -9.88 -0.92 7.31
CA VAL A 81 -9.02 -1.60 6.33
C VAL A 81 -8.80 -0.76 5.06
N ARG A 82 -9.81 0.02 4.64
CA ARG A 82 -9.73 0.89 3.45
C ARG A 82 -8.84 2.11 3.68
N ILE A 83 -8.79 2.63 4.90
CA ILE A 83 -8.00 3.82 5.25
C ILE A 83 -6.65 3.49 5.89
N ALA A 84 -6.42 2.24 6.29
CA ALA A 84 -5.17 1.80 6.92
C ALA A 84 -3.91 2.18 6.11
N PRO A 85 -3.90 2.02 4.76
CA PRO A 85 -2.77 2.50 3.96
C PRO A 85 -2.50 4.00 4.11
N LEU A 86 -3.53 4.83 4.25
CA LEU A 86 -3.36 6.28 4.40
C LEU A 86 -2.72 6.65 5.74
N LEU A 87 -3.06 5.92 6.81
CA LEU A 87 -2.46 6.14 8.13
C LEU A 87 -0.97 5.75 8.12
N TRP A 88 -0.64 4.63 7.49
CA TRP A 88 0.74 4.17 7.32
C TRP A 88 1.55 5.09 6.39
N LEU A 89 0.98 5.55 5.28
CA LEU A 89 1.59 6.55 4.41
C LEU A 89 1.89 7.85 5.16
N ARG A 90 0.95 8.31 6.01
CA ARG A 90 1.15 9.49 6.87
C ARG A 90 2.27 9.30 7.89
N ALA A 91 2.49 8.06 8.35
CA ALA A 91 3.60 7.70 9.22
C ALA A 91 4.94 7.53 8.49
N GLY A 92 4.97 7.75 7.17
CA GLY A 92 6.18 7.69 6.37
C GLY A 92 6.35 6.41 5.55
N ALA A 93 5.36 5.53 5.52
CA ALA A 93 5.33 4.34 4.65
C ALA A 93 6.52 3.38 4.85
N ARG A 94 6.89 3.12 6.11
CA ARG A 94 8.01 2.24 6.46
C ARG A 94 7.54 1.13 7.40
N GLY A 95 8.17 -0.04 7.27
CA GLY A 95 7.90 -1.20 8.12
C GLY A 95 6.47 -1.72 7.98
N GLU A 96 6.03 -2.47 8.98
CA GLU A 96 4.72 -3.11 8.98
C GLU A 96 3.56 -2.11 9.04
N ARG A 97 2.49 -2.45 8.31
CA ARG A 97 1.20 -1.75 8.35
C ARG A 97 0.20 -2.54 9.18
N ILE A 98 -0.44 -1.88 10.14
CA ILE A 98 -1.58 -2.41 10.88
C ILE A 98 -2.79 -2.49 9.93
N GLU A 99 -3.08 -3.68 9.42
CA GLU A 99 -4.10 -3.88 8.38
C GLU A 99 -5.53 -4.07 8.91
N LYS A 100 -5.67 -4.35 10.21
CA LYS A 100 -6.96 -4.60 10.86
C LYS A 100 -7.01 -3.96 12.24
N ILE A 101 -8.22 -3.79 12.75
CA ILE A 101 -8.47 -3.32 14.11
C ILE A 101 -7.97 -4.40 15.10
N PRO A 102 -7.01 -4.09 15.98
CA PRO A 102 -6.49 -5.06 16.94
C PRO A 102 -7.54 -5.39 18.00
N THR A 103 -7.68 -6.67 18.32
CA THR A 103 -8.60 -7.17 19.35
C THR A 103 -8.28 -6.63 20.75
N LYS A 104 -7.00 -6.36 21.03
CA LYS A 104 -6.53 -5.77 22.29
C LYS A 104 -6.83 -4.26 22.43
N GLY A 105 -7.42 -3.63 21.41
CA GLY A 105 -7.77 -2.21 21.43
C GLY A 105 -6.61 -1.26 21.08
N TRP A 106 -5.40 -1.77 20.88
CA TRP A 106 -4.26 -0.98 20.43
C TRP A 106 -3.25 -1.87 19.71
N GLU A 107 -2.34 -1.29 18.93
CA GLU A 107 -1.19 -1.97 18.32
C GLU A 107 -0.12 -0.94 17.98
N VAL A 108 1.15 -1.31 18.02
CA VAL A 108 2.28 -0.42 17.75
C VAL A 108 3.23 -1.14 16.81
N THR A 109 3.65 -0.45 15.76
CA THR A 109 4.74 -0.83 14.86
C THR A 109 5.91 0.13 15.06
N ASP A 110 7.02 -0.12 14.37
CA ASP A 110 8.20 0.73 14.45
C ASP A 110 7.95 2.18 13.98
N ALA A 111 6.93 2.40 13.13
CA ALA A 111 6.63 3.69 12.52
C ALA A 111 5.43 4.41 13.14
N TYR A 112 4.44 3.69 13.67
CA TYR A 112 3.23 4.29 14.26
C TYR A 112 2.46 3.35 15.19
N GLY A 113 1.54 3.94 15.96
CA GLY A 113 0.61 3.19 16.80
C GLY A 113 -0.84 3.46 16.44
N LEU A 114 -1.68 2.44 16.62
CA LEU A 114 -3.13 2.53 16.61
C LEU A 114 -3.65 2.35 18.04
N LEU A 115 -4.56 3.22 18.46
CA LEU A 115 -5.23 3.15 19.75
C LEU A 115 -6.73 3.37 19.55
N LEU A 116 -7.53 2.46 20.10
CA LEU A 116 -8.98 2.48 20.02
C LEU A 116 -9.54 2.82 21.40
N GLY A 117 -10.31 3.90 21.48
CA GLY A 117 -10.96 4.36 22.71
C GLY A 117 -10.30 5.57 23.37
N LYS A 118 -10.96 6.10 24.40
CA LYS A 118 -10.42 7.19 25.24
C LYS A 118 -9.61 6.59 26.38
N VAL A 119 -8.34 6.97 26.49
CA VAL A 119 -7.58 6.80 27.73
C VAL A 119 -8.12 7.83 28.72
N ARG A 120 -8.69 7.36 29.84
CA ARG A 120 -9.03 8.21 30.99
C ARG A 120 -7.88 8.14 31.98
N ILE A 121 -7.12 9.22 32.11
CA ILE A 121 -6.19 9.39 33.23
C ILE A 121 -6.99 10.03 34.36
N SER A 122 -7.34 9.25 35.39
CA SER A 122 -7.81 9.78 36.67
C SER A 122 -6.65 9.79 37.65
N GLY A 123 -6.19 10.99 38.02
CA GLY A 123 -5.29 11.15 39.16
C GLY A 123 -6.09 11.14 40.45
N GLU A 124 -5.72 10.28 41.40
CA GLU A 124 -6.07 10.49 42.80
C GLU A 124 -5.25 11.68 43.28
N ILE A 125 -5.91 12.82 43.50
CA ILE A 125 -5.36 13.86 44.35
C ILE A 125 -5.46 13.29 45.77
N LEU A 126 -4.33 12.81 46.30
CA LEU A 126 -4.18 12.59 47.74
C LEU A 126 -4.30 13.96 48.42
N LEU A 127 -5.51 14.29 48.87
CA LEU A 127 -5.73 15.36 49.84
C LEU A 127 -5.20 14.84 51.19
N GLY A 128 -4.01 15.28 51.55
CA GLY A 128 -3.47 15.22 52.90
C GLY A 128 -4.08 16.29 53.80
#